data_AF-A4G7E3-F1
#
_entry.id   AF-A4G7E3-F1
#
_cell.length_a   1.000
_cell.length_b   1.000
_cell.length_c   1.000
_cell.angle_alpha   90.00
_cell.angle_beta   90.00
_cell.angle_gamma   90.00
#
_symmetry.space_group_name_H-M   'P 1'
#
loop_
_entity.id
_entity.type
_entity.pdbx_description
1 polymer ?
#
loop_
_entity_poly.entity_id
_entity_poly.type
_entity_poly.pdbx_seq_one_letter_code
_entity_poly.pdbx_strand_id
1 'polypeptide(L)'
;MPILKITLMPRSDAPAVAPASLIALIKSYRGAICVSWQMRTISNMTKAGLCERTGMRASHLSDYLNDQEFDRRGRELRDMPAKYLPAFEQAVGNSFASQWLASQSQLTILEAQIAEQRAPQDRSISVQFRRRHEIDVTPRLSLLGAARKFIARKFKVLA
;
A
#
# COMPACT_ATOMS: atom_id res chain seq x y z
N MET A 1 -29.28 2.34 15.16
CA MET A 1 -28.96 1.36 14.11
C MET A 1 -29.85 0.14 14.30
N PRO A 2 -30.72 -0.22 13.34
CA PRO A 2 -31.56 -1.41 13.45
C PRO A 2 -30.70 -2.68 13.57
N ILE A 3 -31.18 -3.66 14.35
CA ILE A 3 -30.52 -4.96 14.51
C ILE A 3 -30.63 -5.70 13.16
N LEU A 4 -29.59 -5.63 12.36
CA LEU A 4 -29.48 -6.39 11.13
C LEU A 4 -29.26 -7.86 11.49
N LYS A 5 -30.29 -8.72 11.35
CA LYS A 5 -30.11 -10.17 11.40
C LYS A 5 -29.64 -10.64 10.03
N ILE A 6 -28.32 -10.74 9.87
CA ILE A 6 -27.71 -11.17 8.61
C ILE A 6 -27.00 -12.49 8.86
N THR A 7 -27.26 -13.46 7.99
CA THR A 7 -26.57 -14.75 7.99
C THR A 7 -25.15 -14.52 7.44
N LEU A 8 -24.16 -14.59 8.32
CA LEU A 8 -22.75 -14.65 7.90
C LEU A 8 -22.48 -16.01 7.27
N MET A 9 -21.62 -16.06 6.26
CA MET A 9 -21.25 -17.33 5.62
C MET A 9 -20.26 -18.06 6.54
N PRO A 10 -20.63 -19.20 7.14
CA PRO A 10 -19.75 -19.92 8.05
C PRO A 10 -18.59 -20.53 7.27
N ARG A 11 -17.40 -20.53 7.87
CA ARG A 11 -16.22 -21.25 7.37
C ARG A 11 -15.79 -22.24 8.44
N SER A 12 -15.30 -23.41 8.03
CA SER A 12 -14.85 -24.47 8.95
C SER A 12 -13.62 -24.05 9.76
N ASP A 13 -12.66 -23.41 9.09
CA ASP A 13 -11.31 -23.16 9.64
C ASP A 13 -10.96 -21.67 9.77
N ALA A 14 -11.94 -20.78 9.58
CA ALA A 14 -11.72 -19.34 9.54
C ALA A 14 -12.93 -18.55 10.06
N PRO A 15 -12.74 -17.28 10.43
CA PRO A 15 -13.85 -16.40 10.79
C PRO A 15 -14.88 -16.29 9.65
N ALA A 16 -16.16 -16.14 10.03
CA ALA A 16 -17.26 -16.07 9.09
C ALA A 16 -17.13 -14.84 8.18
N VAL A 17 -17.48 -15.04 6.90
CA VAL A 17 -17.35 -14.03 5.85
C VAL A 17 -18.63 -13.20 5.76
N ALA A 18 -18.47 -11.88 5.73
CA ALA A 18 -19.56 -10.95 5.53
C ALA A 18 -19.91 -10.80 4.03
N PRO A 19 -21.19 -10.57 3.68
CA PRO A 19 -21.56 -10.25 2.31
C PRO A 19 -21.00 -8.90 1.87
N ALA A 20 -20.51 -8.83 0.63
CA ALA A 20 -19.86 -7.64 0.07
C ALA A 20 -20.76 -6.39 0.08
N SER A 21 -22.08 -6.56 -0.06
CA SER A 21 -23.05 -5.47 -0.01
C SER A 21 -23.02 -4.69 1.30
N LEU A 22 -22.76 -5.35 2.44
CA LEU A 22 -22.63 -4.67 3.72
C LEU A 22 -21.31 -3.95 3.89
N ILE A 23 -20.23 -4.57 3.38
CA ILE A 23 -18.89 -3.98 3.46
C ILE A 23 -18.88 -2.64 2.71
N ALA A 24 -19.57 -2.58 1.56
CA ALA A 24 -19.72 -1.35 0.77
C ALA A 24 -20.49 -0.23 1.49
N LEU A 25 -21.36 -0.54 2.46
CA LEU A 25 -22.09 0.46 3.24
C LEU A 25 -21.22 1.12 4.32
N ILE A 26 -20.11 0.48 4.68
CA ILE A 26 -19.24 0.92 5.76
C ILE A 26 -18.23 1.92 5.23
N LYS A 27 -18.27 3.15 5.74
CA LYS A 27 -17.42 4.25 5.28
C LYS A 27 -16.08 4.36 6.00
N SER A 28 -15.99 3.86 7.23
CA SER A 28 -14.82 4.01 8.08
C SER A 28 -14.36 2.68 8.66
N TYR A 29 -13.07 2.58 8.91
CA TYR A 29 -12.46 1.40 9.53
C TYR A 29 -13.07 1.09 10.91
N ARG A 30 -13.30 2.14 11.70
CA ARG A 30 -14.04 2.09 12.96
C ARG A 30 -15.44 1.51 12.81
N GLY A 31 -16.19 1.96 11.80
CA GLY A 31 -17.51 1.42 11.50
C GLY A 31 -17.45 -0.10 11.24
N ALA A 32 -16.41 -0.58 10.55
CA ALA A 32 -16.21 -2.00 10.30
C ALA A 32 -16.00 -2.80 11.60
N ILE A 33 -15.22 -2.27 12.53
CA ILE A 33 -14.99 -2.87 13.85
C ILE A 33 -16.27 -2.89 14.67
N CYS A 34 -17.02 -1.79 14.70
CA CYS A 34 -18.28 -1.70 15.44
C CYS A 34 -19.32 -2.69 14.92
N VAL A 35 -19.48 -2.80 13.59
CA VAL A 35 -20.38 -3.77 12.96
C VAL A 35 -19.92 -5.21 13.24
N SER A 36 -18.62 -5.47 13.12
CA SER A 36 -18.02 -6.77 13.48
C SER A 36 -18.38 -7.18 14.91
N TRP A 37 -18.23 -6.28 15.89
CA TRP A 37 -18.57 -6.52 17.28
C TRP A 37 -20.06 -6.75 17.53
N GLN A 38 -20.93 -6.04 16.80
CA GLN A 38 -22.38 -6.26 16.87
C GLN A 38 -22.77 -7.64 16.33
N MET A 39 -22.05 -8.11 15.30
CA MET A 39 -22.24 -9.41 14.63
C MET A 39 -21.38 -10.54 15.23
N ARG A 40 -20.93 -10.39 16.48
CA ARG A 40 -20.11 -11.39 17.17
C ARG A 40 -20.86 -12.72 17.29
N THR A 41 -20.14 -13.82 17.13
CA THR A 41 -20.70 -15.18 17.28
C THR A 41 -21.11 -15.45 18.73
N ILE A 42 -20.33 -14.96 19.70
CA ILE A 42 -20.60 -15.13 21.14
C ILE A 42 -21.43 -13.94 21.63
N SER A 43 -22.74 -14.11 21.69
CA SER A 43 -23.71 -13.05 22.04
C SER A 43 -23.43 -12.40 23.41
N ASN A 44 -23.03 -13.18 24.41
CA ASN A 44 -22.79 -12.72 25.78
C ASN A 44 -21.33 -12.36 26.08
N MET A 45 -20.50 -12.14 25.06
CA MET A 45 -19.11 -11.70 25.28
C MET A 45 -19.08 -10.28 25.83
N THR A 46 -18.40 -10.10 26.97
CA THR A 46 -18.15 -8.79 27.57
C THR A 46 -16.91 -8.14 26.96
N LYS A 47 -16.80 -6.81 27.08
CA LYS A 47 -15.58 -6.07 26.68
C LYS A 47 -14.34 -6.57 27.44
N ALA A 48 -14.50 -6.97 28.70
CA ALA A 48 -13.41 -7.57 29.49
C ALA A 48 -12.94 -8.90 28.88
N GLY A 49 -13.87 -9.78 28.50
CA GLY A 49 -13.53 -11.05 27.83
C GLY A 49 -12.87 -10.85 26.47
N LEU A 50 -13.23 -9.78 25.73
CA LEU A 50 -12.52 -9.42 24.51
C LEU A 50 -11.08 -8.95 24.80
N CYS A 51 -10.88 -8.13 25.84
CA CYS A 51 -9.54 -7.69 26.26
C CYS A 51 -8.65 -8.87 26.64
N GLU A 52 -9.16 -9.85 27.38
CA GLU A 52 -8.42 -11.06 27.76
C GLU A 52 -7.98 -11.87 26.53
N ARG A 53 -8.86 -12.01 25.54
CA ARG A 53 -8.58 -12.77 24.31
C ARG A 53 -7.61 -12.05 23.36
N THR A 54 -7.63 -10.73 23.35
CA THR A 54 -6.88 -9.91 22.38
C THR A 54 -5.61 -9.27 22.96
N GLY A 55 -5.46 -9.26 24.29
CA GLY A 55 -4.38 -8.55 24.99
C GLY A 55 -4.54 -7.02 24.96
N MET A 56 -5.68 -6.50 24.53
CA MET A 56 -5.92 -5.05 24.45
C MET A 56 -6.26 -4.46 25.82
N ARG A 57 -5.81 -3.22 26.07
CA ARG A 57 -6.14 -2.49 27.29
C ARG A 57 -7.61 -2.04 27.27
N ALA A 58 -8.34 -2.35 28.34
CA ALA A 58 -9.78 -2.04 28.46
C ALA A 58 -10.13 -0.55 28.27
N SER A 59 -9.24 0.36 28.67
CA SER A 59 -9.43 1.80 28.47
C SER A 59 -9.51 2.18 26.99
N HIS A 60 -8.70 1.55 26.14
CA HIS A 60 -8.69 1.86 24.70
C HIS A 60 -9.81 1.14 23.95
N LEU A 61 -10.26 -0.02 24.45
CA LEU A 61 -11.29 -0.80 23.78
C LEU A 61 -12.63 -0.05 23.68
N SER A 62 -12.97 0.74 24.70
CA SER A 62 -14.17 1.58 24.66
C SER A 62 -14.07 2.68 23.61
N ASP A 63 -12.87 3.22 23.39
CA ASP A 63 -12.62 4.17 22.30
C ASP A 63 -12.74 3.46 20.95
N TYR A 64 -12.22 2.25 20.79
CA TYR A 64 -12.27 1.50 19.53
C TYR A 64 -13.68 1.07 19.12
N LEU A 65 -14.52 0.70 20.09
CA LEU A 65 -15.89 0.22 19.85
C LEU A 65 -16.93 1.35 19.84
N ASN A 66 -16.48 2.61 19.81
CA ASN A 66 -17.38 3.74 19.65
C ASN A 66 -17.61 4.00 18.16
N ASP A 67 -18.87 4.16 17.77
CA ASP A 67 -19.30 4.44 16.40
C ASP A 67 -19.01 5.90 15.99
N GLN A 68 -18.90 6.80 16.97
CA GLN A 68 -18.56 8.20 16.73
C GLN A 68 -17.06 8.38 16.52
N GLU A 69 -16.69 9.34 15.67
CA GLU A 69 -15.29 9.75 15.45
C GLU A 69 -14.79 10.66 16.58
N PHE A 70 -15.69 11.44 17.19
CA PHE A 70 -15.36 12.38 18.25
C PHE A 70 -15.95 11.97 19.60
N ASP A 71 -15.16 12.12 20.65
CA ASP A 71 -15.58 12.03 22.04
C ASP A 71 -16.55 13.18 22.39
N ARG A 72 -17.28 13.08 23.50
CA ARG A 72 -18.18 14.13 24.02
C ARG A 72 -17.50 15.48 24.25
N ARG A 73 -16.17 15.48 24.33
CA ARG A 73 -15.31 16.65 24.51
C ARG A 73 -14.70 17.17 23.20
N GLY A 74 -15.15 16.67 22.04
CA GLY A 74 -14.66 17.08 20.73
C GLY A 74 -13.25 16.58 20.38
N ARG A 75 -12.74 15.57 21.09
CA ARG A 75 -11.44 14.95 20.79
C ARG A 75 -11.64 13.77 19.86
N GLU A 76 -10.75 13.62 18.88
CA GLU A 76 -10.73 12.46 18.01
C GLU A 76 -10.47 11.17 18.80
N LEU A 77 -11.30 10.15 18.57
CA LEU A 77 -11.17 8.84 19.18
C LEU A 77 -10.08 8.04 18.48
N ARG A 78 -9.31 7.26 19.23
CA ARG A 78 -8.25 6.43 18.64
C ARG A 78 -8.84 5.29 17.85
N ASP A 79 -8.28 5.01 16.69
CA ASP A 79 -8.58 3.79 15.94
C ASP A 79 -7.80 2.59 16.47
N MET A 80 -8.33 1.40 16.21
CA MET A 80 -7.69 0.15 16.60
C MET A 80 -6.44 -0.10 15.75
N PRO A 81 -5.26 -0.32 16.36
CA PRO A 81 -4.08 -0.69 15.60
C PRO A 81 -4.26 -2.04 14.88
N ALA A 82 -3.81 -2.13 13.62
CA ALA A 82 -3.90 -3.34 12.80
C ALA A 82 -3.24 -4.58 13.42
N LYS A 83 -2.27 -4.41 14.33
CA LYS A 83 -1.62 -5.53 15.06
C LYS A 83 -2.60 -6.37 15.87
N TYR A 84 -3.72 -5.80 16.31
CA TYR A 84 -4.73 -6.51 17.10
C TYR A 84 -5.81 -7.17 16.24
N LEU A 85 -5.83 -6.88 14.93
CA LEU A 85 -6.86 -7.32 14.01
C LEU A 85 -7.01 -8.85 13.96
N PRO A 86 -5.94 -9.67 13.85
CA PRO A 86 -6.10 -11.11 13.76
C PRO A 86 -6.73 -11.70 15.03
N ALA A 87 -6.28 -11.26 16.21
CA ALA A 87 -6.82 -11.72 17.48
C ALA A 87 -8.28 -11.27 17.69
N PHE A 88 -8.62 -10.06 17.23
CA PHE A 88 -9.97 -9.52 17.29
C PHE A 88 -10.95 -10.34 16.42
N GLU A 89 -10.60 -10.63 15.17
CA GLU A 89 -11.47 -11.40 14.26
C GLU A 89 -11.68 -12.84 14.74
N GLN A 90 -10.66 -13.44 15.33
CA GLN A 90 -10.77 -14.76 15.97
C GLN A 90 -11.69 -14.73 17.20
N ALA A 91 -11.59 -13.68 18.03
CA ALA A 91 -12.43 -13.53 19.21
C ALA A 91 -13.91 -13.27 18.85
N VAL A 92 -14.14 -12.42 17.86
CA VAL A 92 -15.49 -12.03 17.42
C VAL A 92 -16.12 -13.09 16.52
N GLY A 93 -15.32 -13.86 15.78
CA GLY A 93 -15.75 -14.95 14.91
C GLY A 93 -16.14 -14.52 13.50
N ASN A 94 -15.81 -13.30 13.09
CA ASN A 94 -16.09 -12.79 11.75
C ASN A 94 -14.91 -11.98 11.18
N SER A 95 -14.80 -11.93 9.84
CA SER A 95 -13.69 -11.28 9.13
C SER A 95 -14.06 -9.90 8.54
N PHE A 96 -14.99 -9.18 9.14
CA PHE A 96 -15.52 -7.92 8.59
C PHE A 96 -14.43 -6.87 8.38
N ALA A 97 -13.55 -6.69 9.37
CA ALA A 97 -12.58 -5.62 9.36
C ALA A 97 -11.45 -5.88 8.34
N SER A 98 -10.96 -7.11 8.24
CA SER A 98 -10.03 -7.55 7.19
C SER A 98 -10.64 -7.47 5.80
N GLN A 99 -11.93 -7.82 5.63
CA GLN A 99 -12.59 -7.71 4.33
C GLN A 99 -12.80 -6.27 3.90
N TRP A 100 -13.13 -5.37 4.83
CA TRP A 100 -13.21 -3.95 4.54
C TRP A 100 -11.84 -3.39 4.13
N LEU A 101 -10.77 -3.73 4.87
CA LEU A 101 -9.41 -3.32 4.51
C LEU A 101 -8.98 -3.85 3.14
N ALA A 102 -9.30 -5.11 2.83
CA ALA A 102 -9.02 -5.71 1.53
C ALA A 102 -9.78 -5.00 0.40
N SER A 103 -11.05 -4.65 0.63
CA SER A 103 -11.85 -3.89 -0.33
C SER A 103 -11.26 -2.50 -0.59
N GLN A 104 -10.76 -1.81 0.43
CA GLN A 104 -10.10 -0.51 0.23
C GLN A 104 -8.76 -0.68 -0.50
N SER A 105 -7.99 -1.71 -0.17
CA SER A 105 -6.69 -1.97 -0.79
C SER A 105 -6.81 -2.35 -2.28
N GLN A 106 -7.87 -3.07 -2.66
CA GLN A 106 -8.15 -3.41 -4.06
C GLN A 106 -8.41 -2.16 -4.92
N LEU A 107 -9.05 -1.13 -4.37
CA LEU A 107 -9.22 0.15 -5.07
C LEU A 107 -7.86 0.81 -5.33
N THR A 108 -6.97 0.82 -4.33
CA THR A 108 -5.62 1.39 -4.46
C THR A 108 -4.76 0.66 -5.50
N ILE A 109 -4.86 -0.67 -5.59
CA ILE A 109 -4.11 -1.45 -6.59
C ILE A 109 -4.58 -1.12 -8.01
N LEU A 110 -5.89 -1.03 -8.24
CA LEU A 110 -6.44 -0.67 -9.55
C LEU A 110 -6.05 0.75 -9.96
N GLU A 111 -6.07 1.70 -9.02
CA GLU A 111 -5.60 3.07 -9.26
C GLU A 111 -4.12 3.13 -9.61
N ALA A 112 -3.27 2.37 -8.90
CA ALA A 112 -1.85 2.27 -9.20
C ALA A 112 -1.59 1.69 -10.61
N GLN A 113 -2.34 0.66 -11.00
CA GLN A 113 -2.25 0.08 -12.35
C GLN A 113 -2.70 1.05 -13.45
N ILE A 114 -3.79 1.80 -13.21
CA ILE A 114 -4.26 2.83 -14.15
C ILE A 114 -3.24 3.98 -14.27
N ALA A 115 -2.62 4.38 -13.16
CA ALA A 115 -1.57 5.39 -13.16
C ALA A 115 -0.33 4.93 -13.95
N GLU A 116 0.07 3.67 -13.79
CA GLU A 116 1.17 3.05 -14.55
C GLU A 116 0.86 2.96 -16.06
N GLN A 117 -0.38 2.70 -16.44
CA GLN A 117 -0.82 2.68 -17.84
C GLN A 117 -0.97 4.08 -18.46
N ARG A 118 -1.24 5.12 -17.65
CA ARG A 118 -1.37 6.51 -18.09
C ARG A 118 -0.04 7.26 -18.13
N ALA A 119 0.98 6.78 -17.43
CA ALA A 119 2.33 7.27 -17.63
C ALA A 119 2.69 7.04 -19.11
N PRO A 120 3.15 8.06 -19.85
CA PRO A 120 3.57 7.87 -21.23
C PRO A 120 4.63 6.77 -21.24
N GLN A 121 4.31 5.62 -21.84
CA GLN A 121 5.31 4.62 -22.20
C GLN A 121 6.20 5.27 -23.24
N ASP A 122 7.19 6.03 -22.79
CA ASP A 122 8.29 6.48 -23.61
C ASP A 122 9.11 5.24 -23.99
N ARG A 123 8.65 4.56 -25.05
CA ARG A 123 9.32 3.43 -25.69
C ARG A 123 10.52 3.97 -26.45
N SER A 124 11.48 4.55 -25.72
CA SER A 124 12.75 5.00 -26.26
C SER A 124 13.86 4.99 -25.20
N ILE A 125 13.92 3.94 -24.36
CA ILE A 125 15.16 3.67 -23.62
C ILE A 125 16.15 2.98 -24.57
N SER A 126 16.75 3.76 -25.48
CA SER A 126 18.01 3.39 -26.10
C SER A 126 19.11 3.55 -25.04
N VAL A 127 19.41 2.45 -24.34
CA VAL A 127 20.61 2.36 -23.48
C VAL A 127 21.84 2.43 -24.39
N GLN A 128 22.31 3.65 -24.69
CA GLN A 128 23.63 3.86 -25.25
C GLN A 128 24.66 3.54 -24.17
N PHE A 129 25.16 2.31 -24.18
CA PHE A 129 26.28 1.88 -23.35
C PHE A 129 27.54 2.61 -23.82
N ARG A 130 27.78 3.81 -23.29
CA ARG A 130 28.94 4.64 -23.62
C ARG A 130 30.19 3.94 -23.05
N ARG A 131 30.93 3.22 -23.91
CA ARG A 131 32.25 2.67 -23.57
C ARG A 131 33.14 3.81 -23.08
N ARG A 132 33.39 3.87 -21.76
CA ARG A 132 34.51 4.63 -21.19
C ARG A 132 35.74 3.74 -21.24
N HIS A 133 36.60 3.93 -22.22
CA HIS A 133 38.04 3.68 -22.09
C HIS A 133 38.77 4.62 -23.05
N GLU A 134 38.77 5.89 -22.69
CA GLU A 134 39.74 6.87 -23.16
C GLU A 134 40.86 6.85 -22.11
N ILE A 135 42.00 6.25 -22.46
CA ILE A 135 43.22 6.33 -21.66
C ILE A 135 44.01 7.49 -22.25
N ASP A 136 43.98 8.62 -21.56
CA ASP A 136 44.91 9.71 -21.79
C ASP A 136 46.32 9.24 -21.44
N VAL A 137 47.17 9.09 -22.47
CA VAL A 137 48.62 9.06 -22.31
C VAL A 137 49.15 10.39 -22.85
N THR A 138 49.45 11.31 -21.95
CA THR A 138 49.93 12.66 -22.26
C THR A 138 51.38 12.66 -22.82
N PRO A 139 51.79 13.73 -23.52
CA PRO A 139 52.84 13.68 -24.54
C PRO A 139 54.24 13.85 -23.94
N ARG A 140 55.23 13.16 -24.54
CA ARG A 140 56.65 13.50 -24.37
C ARG A 140 57.21 13.96 -25.71
N LEU A 141 57.15 15.28 -25.95
CA LEU A 141 57.96 15.92 -26.99
C LEU A 141 59.44 15.74 -26.63
N SER A 142 60.12 14.81 -27.28
CA SER A 142 61.56 14.91 -27.53
C SER A 142 61.73 15.55 -28.90
N LEU A 143 62.24 16.79 -28.89
CA LEU A 143 62.73 17.51 -30.05
C LEU A 143 63.87 16.73 -30.75
N LEU A 144 64.06 17.08 -32.02
CA LEU A 144 65.12 16.70 -32.97
C LEU A 144 64.90 15.42 -33.79
N GLY A 145 64.76 15.63 -35.11
CA GLY A 145 65.21 14.64 -36.09
C GLY A 145 64.37 14.50 -37.35
N ALA A 146 64.47 15.49 -38.24
CA ALA A 146 64.64 15.33 -39.68
C ALA A 146 63.68 14.44 -40.52
N ALA A 147 63.37 14.99 -41.72
CA ALA A 147 63.04 14.28 -42.95
C ALA A 147 61.62 13.65 -42.99
N ARG A 148 60.83 13.73 -44.06
CA ARG A 148 61.13 13.94 -45.48
C ARG A 148 59.76 14.00 -46.20
N LYS A 149 59.71 14.78 -47.30
CA LYS A 149 58.95 14.48 -48.54
C LYS A 149 57.41 14.59 -48.44
N PHE A 150 56.69 15.19 -49.38
CA PHE A 150 57.05 15.73 -50.68
C PHE A 150 55.84 16.52 -51.19
N ILE A 151 56.14 17.64 -51.83
CA ILE A 151 55.22 18.42 -52.65
C ILE A 151 54.74 17.55 -53.83
N ALA A 152 53.44 17.44 -54.00
CA ALA A 152 52.84 17.22 -55.32
C ALA A 152 51.41 17.77 -55.33
N ARG A 153 51.23 18.87 -56.10
CA ARG A 153 50.19 19.03 -57.14
C ARG A 153 48.75 18.63 -56.73
N LYS A 154 47.72 19.46 -56.85
CA LYS A 154 47.45 20.53 -57.81
C LYS A 154 46.05 21.08 -57.43
N PHE A 155 45.89 22.40 -57.55
CA PHE A 155 44.66 23.16 -57.86
C PHE A 155 43.53 23.15 -56.82
N LYS A 156 43.32 24.23 -56.03
CA LYS A 156 42.93 25.62 -56.40
C LYS A 156 41.48 25.63 -56.93
N VAL A 157 40.47 25.91 -56.08
CA VAL A 157 40.00 27.23 -55.62
C VAL A 157 39.17 27.95 -56.69
N LEU A 158 37.92 28.22 -56.30
CA LEU A 158 37.06 29.37 -56.62
C LEU A 158 36.97 29.84 -58.07
N ALA A 159 35.75 29.77 -58.61
CA ALA A 159 35.03 30.92 -59.14
C ALA A 159 33.59 30.87 -58.61
#